data_AF-A0A291HMF3-F1
#
_entry.id   AF-A0A291HMF3-F1
#
_cell.length_a   1.000
_cell.length_b   1.000
_cell.length_c   1.000
_cell.angle_alpha   90.00
_cell.angle_beta   90.00
_cell.angle_gamma   90.00
#
_symmetry.space_group_name_H-M   'P 1'
#
loop_
_entity.id
_entity.type
_entity.pdbx_description
1 polymer ?
#
loop_
_entity_poly.entity_id
_entity_poly.type
_entity_poly.pdbx_seq_one_letter_code
_entity_poly.pdbx_strand_id
1 'polypeptide(L)'
;MHDWQSAFIQQFQLQPDAGRLRLVVARTPYALRLGAQSLAVGGKGAETPYYRETDNVAMLVANWAKMEPGMEVLLSLLAGRPQRGWAIAAWLADSGVSPLAFADFLHARCGVLLANRRTREGDQKARLQQLLRAEQRPVSLLFAGEDACRDFFDDETPAVPFGVAIHPGSADLGLERDARLMLHHWYKADGQEMLISGPDFSLDHFRVLAPAGQG
;
A
#
# COMPACT_ATOMS: atom_id res chain seq x y z
N MET A 1 -10.82 -7.21 -24.92
CA MET A 1 -10.00 -6.63 -23.84
C MET A 1 -8.89 -7.62 -23.56
N HIS A 2 -7.62 -7.24 -23.77
CA HIS A 2 -6.52 -8.02 -23.21
C HIS A 2 -6.64 -8.00 -21.68
N ASP A 3 -6.53 -9.16 -21.04
CA ASP A 3 -6.49 -9.26 -19.58
C ASP A 3 -5.18 -8.64 -19.08
N TRP A 4 -5.24 -7.34 -18.79
CA TRP A 4 -4.09 -6.57 -18.32
C TRP A 4 -3.53 -7.13 -17.01
N GLN A 5 -4.34 -7.83 -16.19
CA GLN A 5 -3.86 -8.43 -14.94
C GLN A 5 -2.85 -9.54 -15.23
N SER A 6 -3.17 -10.43 -16.18
CA SER A 6 -2.25 -11.47 -16.63
C SER A 6 -0.99 -10.88 -17.27
N ALA A 7 -1.13 -9.85 -18.10
CA ALA A 7 0.01 -9.15 -18.70
C ALA A 7 0.90 -8.48 -17.64
N PHE A 8 0.30 -7.86 -16.62
CA PHE A 8 1.02 -7.23 -15.51
C PHE A 8 1.83 -8.25 -14.70
N ILE A 9 1.19 -9.37 -14.34
CA ILE A 9 1.85 -10.47 -13.61
C ILE A 9 3.04 -11.01 -14.42
N GLN A 10 2.88 -11.20 -15.73
CA GLN A 10 3.97 -11.68 -16.59
C GLN A 10 5.09 -10.65 -16.74
N GLN A 11 4.75 -9.39 -17.04
CA GLN A 11 5.69 -8.31 -17.28
C GLN A 11 6.59 -8.06 -16.06
N PHE A 12 6.01 -8.03 -14.88
CA PHE A 12 6.74 -7.78 -13.63
C PHE A 12 7.15 -9.07 -12.91
N GLN A 13 6.81 -10.22 -13.49
CA GLN A 13 7.05 -11.54 -12.95
C GLN A 13 6.57 -11.61 -11.50
N LEU A 14 5.29 -11.40 -11.24
CA LEU A 14 4.76 -11.42 -9.87
C LEU A 14 4.35 -12.85 -9.48
N GLN A 15 4.43 -13.15 -8.19
CA GLN A 15 3.83 -14.34 -7.57
C GLN A 15 2.72 -13.87 -6.63
N PRO A 16 1.49 -13.66 -7.15
CA PRO A 16 0.37 -13.20 -6.34
C PRO A 16 0.01 -14.24 -5.27
N ASP A 17 -0.33 -13.76 -4.07
CA ASP A 17 -0.82 -14.59 -2.98
C ASP A 17 -2.08 -13.96 -2.36
N ALA A 18 -3.25 -14.46 -2.75
CA ALA A 18 -4.52 -14.02 -2.19
C ALA A 18 -4.88 -14.69 -0.85
N GLY A 19 -4.10 -15.67 -0.40
CA GLY A 19 -4.38 -16.49 0.80
C GLY A 19 -4.14 -15.76 2.13
N ARG A 20 -3.48 -14.61 2.10
CA ARG A 20 -3.21 -13.73 3.26
C ARG A 20 -3.68 -12.31 2.93
N LEU A 21 -4.26 -11.62 3.90
CA LEU A 21 -4.50 -10.18 3.81
C LEU A 21 -3.28 -9.40 4.34
N ARG A 22 -2.76 -8.51 3.52
CA ARG A 22 -1.69 -7.57 3.79
C ARG A 22 -2.31 -6.18 3.81
N LEU A 23 -2.59 -5.68 5.00
CA LEU A 23 -3.27 -4.39 5.18
C LEU A 23 -2.24 -3.29 5.40
N VAL A 24 -2.14 -2.35 4.46
CA VAL A 24 -1.30 -1.16 4.58
C VAL A 24 -2.17 0.03 4.98
N VAL A 25 -1.87 0.64 6.13
CA VAL A 25 -2.65 1.75 6.70
C VAL A 25 -1.83 3.03 6.65
N ALA A 26 -2.25 4.00 5.84
CA ALA A 26 -1.70 5.35 5.80
C ALA A 26 -2.49 6.29 6.71
N ARG A 27 -1.96 7.48 7.02
CA ARG A 27 -2.62 8.43 7.91
C ARG A 27 -3.90 9.04 7.30
N THR A 28 -3.78 9.67 6.14
CA THR A 28 -4.82 10.47 5.49
C THR A 28 -4.69 10.37 3.97
N PRO A 29 -5.80 10.50 3.20
CA PRO A 29 -5.75 10.62 1.75
C PRO A 29 -4.82 11.73 1.30
N TYR A 30 -4.27 11.60 0.09
CA TYR A 30 -3.47 12.65 -0.51
C TYR A 30 -4.27 13.96 -0.61
N ALA A 31 -3.68 15.03 -0.06
CA ALA A 31 -4.28 16.36 -0.09
C ALA A 31 -4.10 17.09 -1.44
N LEU A 32 -3.29 16.53 -2.36
CA LEU A 32 -2.92 17.18 -3.60
C LEU A 32 -4.09 17.26 -4.60
N ARG A 33 -4.12 18.36 -5.33
CA ARG A 33 -5.10 18.64 -6.39
C ARG A 33 -4.38 19.09 -7.66
N LEU A 34 -4.92 18.73 -8.81
CA LEU A 34 -4.51 19.24 -10.12
C LEU A 34 -5.59 20.22 -10.61
N GLY A 35 -5.39 21.51 -10.36
CA GLY A 35 -6.44 22.51 -10.54
C GLY A 35 -7.66 22.18 -9.66
N ALA A 36 -8.83 22.01 -10.28
CA ALA A 36 -10.06 21.63 -9.57
C ALA A 36 -10.11 20.13 -9.20
N GLN A 37 -9.31 19.28 -9.85
CA GLN A 37 -9.39 17.83 -9.72
C GLN A 37 -8.66 17.33 -8.46
N SER A 38 -9.35 16.52 -7.66
CA SER A 38 -8.75 15.80 -6.54
C SER A 38 -7.85 14.67 -7.06
N LEU A 39 -6.63 14.54 -6.52
CA LEU A 39 -5.76 13.40 -6.82
C LEU A 39 -6.01 12.19 -5.91
N ALA A 40 -6.81 12.34 -4.85
CA ALA A 40 -7.26 11.21 -4.05
C ALA A 40 -8.11 10.25 -4.90
N VAL A 41 -7.82 8.95 -4.80
CA VAL A 41 -8.61 7.88 -5.43
C VAL A 41 -9.82 7.60 -4.56
N GLY A 42 -11.02 7.75 -5.13
CA GLY A 42 -12.26 7.31 -4.50
C GLY A 42 -12.47 5.80 -4.69
N GLY A 43 -13.14 5.17 -3.73
CA GLY A 43 -13.57 3.77 -3.78
C GLY A 43 -14.95 3.56 -4.43
N LYS A 44 -15.65 4.63 -4.82
CA LYS A 44 -16.93 4.51 -5.53
C LYS A 44 -16.79 3.67 -6.82
N GLY A 45 -17.52 2.55 -6.87
CA GLY A 45 -17.48 1.62 -8.00
C GLY A 45 -16.43 0.50 -7.86
N ALA A 46 -15.74 0.40 -6.72
CA ALA A 46 -14.81 -0.69 -6.45
C ALA A 46 -15.50 -2.05 -6.37
N GLU A 47 -14.80 -3.08 -6.82
CA GLU A 47 -15.19 -4.47 -6.57
C GLU A 47 -14.98 -4.84 -5.10
N THR A 48 -13.86 -4.39 -4.52
CA THR A 48 -13.51 -4.61 -3.11
C THR A 48 -14.55 -3.96 -2.18
N PRO A 49 -15.25 -4.72 -1.33
CA PRO A 49 -16.31 -4.19 -0.46
C PRO A 49 -15.84 -3.04 0.42
N TYR A 50 -14.67 -3.16 1.05
CA TYR A 50 -14.10 -2.11 1.91
C TYR A 50 -14.00 -0.76 1.18
N TYR A 51 -13.43 -0.71 -0.03
CA TYR A 51 -13.29 0.53 -0.80
C TYR A 51 -14.64 1.12 -1.17
N ARG A 52 -15.57 0.28 -1.62
CA ARG A 52 -16.91 0.70 -2.03
C ARG A 52 -17.73 1.27 -0.87
N GLU A 53 -17.56 0.73 0.33
CA GLU A 53 -18.30 1.14 1.53
C GLU A 53 -17.70 2.36 2.23
N THR A 54 -16.38 2.56 2.13
CA THR A 54 -15.66 3.59 2.90
C THR A 54 -15.09 4.72 2.04
N ASP A 55 -15.20 4.62 0.70
CA ASP A 55 -14.57 5.52 -0.27
C ASP A 55 -13.06 5.74 0.02
N ASN A 56 -12.39 4.69 0.53
CA ASN A 56 -11.07 4.80 1.15
C ASN A 56 -10.01 3.97 0.42
N VAL A 57 -9.30 4.59 -0.51
CA VAL A 57 -8.11 3.99 -1.15
C VAL A 57 -6.88 4.80 -0.78
N ALA A 58 -5.98 4.22 0.01
CA ALA A 58 -4.75 4.89 0.41
C ALA A 58 -3.64 4.75 -0.62
N MET A 59 -2.65 5.64 -0.51
CA MET A 59 -1.35 5.57 -1.18
C MET A 59 -1.35 5.60 -2.71
N LEU A 60 -2.49 5.42 -3.38
CA LEU A 60 -2.65 5.62 -4.81
C LEU A 60 -3.09 7.05 -5.13
N VAL A 61 -2.65 7.53 -6.29
CA VAL A 61 -3.07 8.81 -6.88
C VAL A 61 -3.94 8.57 -8.11
N ALA A 62 -4.91 9.45 -8.35
CA ALA A 62 -5.84 9.36 -9.49
C ALA A 62 -5.14 9.49 -10.86
N ASN A 63 -3.88 9.96 -10.88
CA ASN A 63 -3.06 10.10 -12.08
C ASN A 63 -1.67 9.53 -11.82
N TRP A 64 -1.30 8.45 -12.51
CA TRP A 64 -0.01 7.77 -12.39
C TRP A 64 1.20 8.68 -12.63
N ALA A 65 1.07 9.71 -13.49
CA ALA A 65 2.13 10.68 -13.73
C ALA A 65 2.37 11.65 -12.55
N LYS A 66 1.53 11.60 -11.52
CA LYS A 66 1.67 12.34 -10.27
C LYS A 66 1.98 11.40 -9.10
N MET A 67 2.65 10.29 -9.38
CA MET A 67 3.08 9.35 -8.36
C MET A 67 3.93 10.05 -7.30
N GLU A 68 3.61 9.80 -6.04
CA GLU A 68 4.34 10.30 -4.88
C GLU A 68 5.37 9.26 -4.39
N PRO A 69 6.43 9.67 -3.67
CA PRO A 69 7.42 8.74 -3.10
C PRO A 69 6.81 7.60 -2.28
N GLY A 70 5.68 7.86 -1.61
CA GLY A 70 4.87 6.86 -0.90
C GLY A 70 4.44 5.68 -1.73
N MET A 71 3.98 6.00 -2.93
CA MET A 71 3.48 5.02 -3.88
C MET A 71 4.61 4.29 -4.58
N GLU A 72 5.73 4.97 -4.88
CA GLU A 72 6.92 4.32 -5.42
C GLU A 72 7.38 3.18 -4.51
N VAL A 73 7.51 3.45 -3.21
CA VAL A 73 7.98 2.46 -2.24
C VAL A 73 6.99 1.31 -2.13
N LEU A 74 5.68 1.59 -2.06
CA LEU A 74 4.66 0.54 -2.05
C LEU A 74 4.77 -0.36 -3.30
N LEU A 75 4.88 0.23 -4.49
CA LEU A 75 5.01 -0.53 -5.74
C LEU A 75 6.32 -1.33 -5.80
N SER A 76 7.41 -0.78 -5.27
CA SER A 76 8.70 -1.46 -5.18
C SER A 76 8.70 -2.60 -4.15
N LEU A 77 7.97 -2.45 -3.03
CA LEU A 77 7.71 -3.52 -2.06
C LEU A 77 6.89 -4.64 -2.70
N LEU A 78 5.81 -4.26 -3.38
CA LEU A 78 4.99 -5.19 -4.13
C LEU A 78 5.85 -5.96 -5.13
N ALA A 79 6.72 -5.31 -5.90
CA ALA A 79 7.49 -5.99 -6.92
C ALA A 79 8.72 -6.77 -6.42
N GLY A 80 8.96 -6.76 -5.10
CA GLY A 80 10.12 -7.38 -4.46
C GLY A 80 11.47 -6.79 -4.87
N ARG A 81 11.49 -5.64 -5.58
CA ARG A 81 12.72 -4.98 -6.05
C ARG A 81 12.61 -3.45 -5.98
N PRO A 82 13.63 -2.77 -5.44
CA PRO A 82 13.61 -1.33 -5.22
C PRO A 82 13.31 -0.47 -6.43
N GLN A 83 13.78 -0.84 -7.62
CA GLN A 83 13.75 0.05 -8.80
C GLN A 83 12.50 -0.11 -9.68
N ARG A 84 11.47 -0.81 -9.19
CA ARG A 84 10.31 -1.17 -10.03
C ARG A 84 9.12 -0.22 -9.90
N GLY A 85 9.04 0.62 -8.86
CA GLY A 85 7.88 1.49 -8.62
C GLY A 85 7.51 2.39 -9.79
N TRP A 86 8.44 3.21 -10.29
CA TRP A 86 8.22 4.08 -11.45
C TRP A 86 7.92 3.29 -12.74
N ALA A 87 8.60 2.15 -12.95
CA ALA A 87 8.37 1.31 -14.12
C ALA A 87 6.95 0.70 -14.11
N ILE A 88 6.47 0.31 -12.92
CA ILE A 88 5.09 -0.16 -12.72
C ILE A 88 4.10 0.96 -12.99
N ALA A 89 4.31 2.14 -12.41
CA ALA A 89 3.42 3.28 -12.62
C ALA A 89 3.35 3.69 -14.10
N ALA A 90 4.49 3.74 -14.79
CA ALA A 90 4.56 4.02 -16.23
C ALA A 90 3.78 2.98 -17.04
N TRP A 91 3.98 1.69 -16.77
CA TRP A 91 3.26 0.62 -17.46
C TRP A 91 1.74 0.67 -17.22
N LEU A 92 1.32 0.97 -15.99
CA LEU A 92 -0.10 1.11 -15.64
C LEU A 92 -0.73 2.29 -16.38
N ALA A 93 0.00 3.40 -16.52
CA ALA A 93 -0.41 4.56 -17.31
C ALA A 93 -0.56 4.21 -18.80
N ASP A 94 0.47 3.60 -19.39
CA ASP A 94 0.48 3.22 -20.81
C ASP A 94 -0.60 2.18 -21.14
N SER A 95 -0.92 1.32 -20.18
CA SER A 95 -1.97 0.29 -20.31
C SER A 95 -3.37 0.81 -20.03
N GLY A 96 -3.54 2.09 -19.68
CA GLY A 96 -4.84 2.70 -19.38
C GLY A 96 -5.53 2.10 -18.15
N VAL A 97 -4.77 1.48 -17.23
CA VAL A 97 -5.32 0.87 -16.01
C VAL A 97 -5.67 1.98 -15.02
N SER A 98 -6.90 2.01 -14.51
CA SER A 98 -7.26 3.00 -13.49
C SER A 98 -6.65 2.64 -12.12
N PRO A 99 -6.29 3.63 -11.28
CA PRO A 99 -5.81 3.37 -9.93
C PRO A 99 -6.76 2.53 -9.08
N LEU A 100 -8.07 2.72 -9.25
CA LEU A 100 -9.08 1.91 -8.56
C LEU A 100 -9.07 0.45 -9.03
N ALA A 101 -9.00 0.21 -10.34
CA ALA A 101 -8.90 -1.14 -10.89
C ALA A 101 -7.60 -1.84 -10.45
N PHE A 102 -6.51 -1.09 -10.31
CA PHE A 102 -5.27 -1.61 -9.75
C PHE A 102 -5.40 -1.94 -8.26
N ALA A 103 -6.09 -1.11 -7.46
CA ALA A 103 -6.37 -1.40 -6.06
C ALA A 103 -7.21 -2.68 -5.89
N ASP A 104 -8.23 -2.86 -6.74
CA ASP A 104 -9.05 -4.07 -6.74
C ASP A 104 -8.23 -5.32 -7.13
N PHE A 105 -7.36 -5.20 -8.15
CA PHE A 105 -6.42 -6.26 -8.52
C PHE A 105 -5.49 -6.63 -7.35
N LEU A 106 -4.89 -5.64 -6.67
CA LEU A 106 -4.01 -5.88 -5.53
C LEU A 106 -4.73 -6.66 -4.43
N HIS A 107 -5.98 -6.31 -4.14
CA HIS A 107 -6.77 -7.01 -3.14
C HIS A 107 -7.14 -8.43 -3.59
N ALA A 108 -7.69 -8.58 -4.79
CA ALA A 108 -8.23 -9.85 -5.29
C ALA A 108 -7.14 -10.87 -5.63
N ARG A 109 -6.00 -10.44 -6.18
CA ARG A 109 -4.93 -11.32 -6.67
C ARG A 109 -3.75 -11.41 -5.71
N CYS A 110 -3.38 -10.31 -5.08
CA CYS A 110 -2.19 -10.23 -4.23
C CYS A 110 -2.50 -10.20 -2.72
N GLY A 111 -3.79 -10.15 -2.35
CA GLY A 111 -4.20 -10.04 -0.96
C GLY A 111 -3.74 -8.74 -0.29
N VAL A 112 -3.55 -7.65 -1.04
CA VAL A 112 -3.09 -6.35 -0.51
C VAL A 112 -4.24 -5.36 -0.47
N LEU A 113 -4.48 -4.75 0.69
CA LEU A 113 -5.50 -3.71 0.88
C LEU A 113 -4.85 -2.43 1.39
N LEU A 114 -5.20 -1.29 0.78
CA LEU A 114 -4.61 0.02 1.05
C LEU A 114 -5.67 0.93 1.65
N ALA A 115 -5.54 1.29 2.93
CA ALA A 115 -6.55 2.08 3.65
C ALA A 115 -5.95 3.29 4.36
N ASN A 116 -6.73 4.37 4.46
CA ASN A 116 -6.37 5.52 5.29
C ASN A 116 -7.01 5.38 6.67
N ARG A 117 -6.27 5.77 7.71
CA ARG A 117 -6.75 5.86 9.09
C ARG A 117 -7.78 6.97 9.25
N ARG A 118 -7.64 8.09 8.53
CA ARG A 118 -8.59 9.22 8.57
C ARG A 118 -9.04 9.55 7.15
N THR A 119 -10.34 9.68 6.94
CA THR A 119 -10.94 10.12 5.67
C THR A 119 -11.77 11.40 5.90
N ARG A 120 -12.49 11.86 4.87
CA ARG A 120 -13.47 12.95 5.04
C ARG A 120 -14.61 12.60 6.00
N GLU A 121 -14.90 11.32 6.16
CA GLU A 121 -15.94 10.81 7.07
C GLU A 121 -15.42 10.68 8.52
N GLY A 122 -14.14 10.96 8.76
CA GLY A 122 -13.52 10.91 10.08
C GLY A 122 -12.55 9.75 10.25
N ASP A 123 -12.35 9.34 11.49
CA ASP A 123 -11.45 8.25 11.85
C ASP A 123 -12.06 6.89 11.49
N GLN A 124 -11.31 6.09 10.73
CA GLN A 124 -11.68 4.77 10.22
C GLN A 124 -11.24 3.62 11.15
N LYS A 125 -10.78 3.91 12.38
CA LYS A 125 -10.40 2.91 13.40
C LYS A 125 -11.35 1.72 13.47
N ALA A 126 -12.61 2.02 13.80
CA ALA A 126 -13.61 1.00 14.08
C ALA A 126 -13.89 0.15 12.85
N ARG A 127 -13.88 0.75 11.64
CA ARG A 127 -14.06 0.05 10.37
C ARG A 127 -12.88 -0.88 10.06
N LEU A 128 -11.65 -0.42 10.30
CA LEU A 128 -10.46 -1.24 10.13
C LEU A 128 -10.42 -2.39 11.14
N GLN A 129 -10.75 -2.15 12.41
CA GLN A 129 -10.85 -3.21 13.42
C GLN A 129 -11.96 -4.22 13.08
N GLN A 130 -13.11 -3.76 12.60
CA GLN A 130 -14.19 -4.62 12.13
C GLN A 130 -13.74 -5.49 10.95
N LEU A 131 -13.00 -4.92 10.00
CA LEU A 131 -12.38 -5.68 8.91
C LEU A 131 -11.45 -6.78 9.45
N LEU A 132 -10.58 -6.45 10.40
CA LEU A 132 -9.68 -7.43 11.02
C LEU A 132 -10.42 -8.57 11.72
N ARG A 133 -11.56 -8.30 12.36
CA ARG A 133 -12.39 -9.32 13.04
C ARG A 133 -13.15 -10.21 12.06
N ALA A 134 -13.57 -9.66 10.91
CA ALA A 134 -14.36 -10.38 9.92
C ALA A 134 -13.51 -11.18 8.92
N GLU A 135 -12.25 -10.78 8.73
CA GLU A 135 -11.32 -11.40 7.80
C GLU A 135 -11.03 -12.85 8.21
N GLN A 136 -11.20 -13.77 7.25
CA GLN A 136 -10.99 -15.21 7.46
C GLN A 136 -9.57 -15.64 7.12
N ARG A 137 -8.86 -14.83 6.32
CA ARG A 137 -7.45 -15.07 5.98
C ARG A 137 -6.55 -14.67 7.15
N PRO A 138 -5.34 -15.26 7.26
CA PRO A 138 -4.28 -14.66 8.07
C PRO A 138 -4.07 -13.20 7.65
N VAL A 139 -3.86 -12.31 8.63
CA VAL A 139 -3.67 -10.88 8.39
C VAL A 139 -2.29 -10.42 8.85
N SER A 140 -1.70 -9.46 8.16
CA SER A 140 -0.55 -8.70 8.63
C SER A 140 -0.78 -7.22 8.34
N LEU A 141 -0.44 -6.35 9.29
CA LEU A 141 -0.59 -4.91 9.16
C LEU A 141 0.74 -4.17 9.00
N LEU A 142 0.74 -3.15 8.15
CA LEU A 142 1.84 -2.20 8.03
C LEU A 142 1.28 -0.79 8.13
N PHE A 143 1.67 -0.06 9.17
CA PHE A 143 1.35 1.35 9.30
C PHE A 143 2.40 2.19 8.59
N ALA A 144 1.97 3.05 7.67
CA ALA A 144 2.83 4.05 7.04
C ALA A 144 2.85 5.33 7.92
N GLY A 145 3.75 5.33 8.90
CA GLY A 145 3.93 6.37 9.90
C GLY A 145 3.30 6.04 11.26
N GLU A 146 3.94 6.50 12.33
CA GLU A 146 3.48 6.31 13.72
C GLU A 146 2.07 6.88 13.97
N ASP A 147 1.74 8.00 13.31
CA ASP A 147 0.42 8.62 13.38
C ASP A 147 -0.72 7.68 12.96
N ALA A 148 -0.48 6.80 12.00
CA ALA A 148 -1.49 5.83 11.54
C ALA A 148 -1.68 4.69 12.55
N CYS A 149 -0.63 4.37 13.33
CA CYS A 149 -0.62 3.31 14.34
C CYS A 149 -1.12 3.77 15.71
N ARG A 150 -0.98 5.06 16.02
CA ARG A 150 -1.31 5.63 17.32
C ARG A 150 -2.73 5.30 17.75
N ASP A 151 -2.88 4.74 18.94
CA ASP A 151 -4.17 4.34 19.53
C ASP A 151 -5.01 3.39 18.64
N PHE A 152 -4.36 2.68 17.71
CA PHE A 152 -5.04 1.74 16.83
C PHE A 152 -5.49 0.50 17.59
N PHE A 153 -4.63 -0.04 18.44
CA PHE A 153 -4.89 -1.25 19.21
C PHE A 153 -5.60 -0.94 20.53
N ASP A 154 -6.57 -1.77 20.87
CA ASP A 154 -7.29 -1.82 22.14
C ASP A 154 -7.63 -3.29 22.45
N ASP A 155 -8.26 -3.55 23.60
CA ASP A 155 -8.61 -4.90 24.08
C ASP A 155 -9.51 -5.68 23.11
N GLU A 156 -10.19 -5.00 22.19
CA GLU A 156 -11.05 -5.63 21.20
C GLU A 156 -10.37 -5.84 19.82
N THR A 157 -9.13 -5.39 19.66
CA THR A 157 -8.40 -5.53 18.40
C THR A 157 -7.80 -6.94 18.32
N PRO A 158 -8.07 -7.72 17.26
CA PRO A 158 -7.44 -9.04 17.09
C PRO A 158 -5.92 -8.94 17.17
N ALA A 159 -5.29 -9.90 17.85
CA ALA A 159 -3.84 -10.02 17.87
C ALA A 159 -3.34 -10.45 16.48
N VAL A 160 -2.61 -9.55 15.81
CA VAL A 160 -2.16 -9.72 14.42
C VAL A 160 -0.73 -9.18 14.28
N PRO A 161 0.14 -9.81 13.48
CA PRO A 161 1.47 -9.27 13.22
C PRO A 161 1.38 -7.87 12.62
N PHE A 162 2.09 -6.91 13.21
CA PHE A 162 2.14 -5.54 12.70
C PHE A 162 3.52 -4.90 12.79
N GLY A 163 3.75 -3.95 11.89
CA GLY A 163 4.94 -3.11 11.87
C GLY A 163 4.58 -1.66 11.58
N VAL A 164 5.43 -0.76 12.04
CA VAL A 164 5.32 0.67 11.76
C VAL A 164 6.52 1.09 10.93
N ALA A 165 6.25 1.63 9.75
CA ALA A 165 7.26 2.17 8.87
C ALA A 165 7.31 3.70 8.98
N ILE A 166 8.44 4.29 8.64
CA ILE A 166 8.60 5.75 8.64
C ILE A 166 7.84 6.31 7.44
N HIS A 167 7.10 7.41 7.64
CA HIS A 167 6.38 8.05 6.55
C HIS A 167 7.38 8.79 5.63
N PRO A 168 7.30 8.63 4.30
CA PRO A 168 8.13 9.36 3.34
C PRO A 168 7.67 10.81 3.23
N GLY A 169 8.07 11.68 4.16
CA GLY A 169 8.15 13.09 3.82
C GLY A 169 9.18 13.23 2.70
N SER A 170 8.78 13.61 1.48
CA SER A 170 9.73 13.94 0.40
C SER A 170 10.76 15.00 0.80
N ALA A 171 10.42 15.84 1.79
CA ALA A 171 11.29 16.87 2.34
C ALA A 171 12.41 16.35 3.24
N ASP A 172 12.22 15.21 3.93
CA ASP A 172 13.14 14.78 5.00
C ASP A 172 14.26 13.87 4.49
N LEU A 173 14.15 13.35 3.26
CA LEU A 173 15.06 12.32 2.79
C LEU A 173 16.06 12.80 1.74
N GLY A 174 15.81 13.88 0.97
CA GLY A 174 16.72 14.29 -0.10
C GLY A 174 16.98 13.19 -1.16
N LEU A 175 16.14 12.16 -1.17
CA LEU A 175 16.29 10.94 -1.97
C LEU A 175 15.55 11.07 -3.29
N GLU A 176 15.99 11.97 -4.16
CA GLU A 176 15.32 12.12 -5.46
C GLU A 176 15.78 11.09 -6.51
N ARG A 177 16.66 10.13 -6.19
CA ARG A 177 17.32 9.33 -7.25
C ARG A 177 17.60 7.85 -6.99
N ASP A 178 17.40 7.31 -5.79
CA ASP A 178 17.70 5.89 -5.54
C ASP A 178 16.63 5.22 -4.67
N ALA A 179 15.86 4.34 -5.32
CA ALA A 179 14.79 3.61 -4.66
C ALA A 179 15.29 2.54 -3.66
N ARG A 180 16.55 2.07 -3.77
CA ARG A 180 17.19 1.23 -2.72
C ARG A 180 17.39 2.05 -1.46
N LEU A 181 17.89 3.28 -1.62
CA LEU A 181 18.01 4.22 -0.53
C LEU A 181 16.62 4.59 -0.02
N MET A 182 15.62 4.86 -0.86
CA MET A 182 14.26 5.17 -0.38
C MET A 182 13.65 4.05 0.44
N LEU A 183 13.76 2.78 0.02
CA LEU A 183 13.32 1.64 0.83
C LEU A 183 14.13 1.53 2.14
N HIS A 184 15.45 1.68 2.08
CA HIS A 184 16.29 1.68 3.28
C HIS A 184 15.87 2.77 4.26
N HIS A 185 15.67 4.00 3.78
CA HIS A 185 15.31 5.16 4.58
C HIS A 185 13.84 5.13 5.05
N TRP A 186 12.92 4.57 4.27
CA TRP A 186 11.53 4.30 4.69
C TRP A 186 11.47 3.45 5.95
N TYR A 187 12.45 2.58 6.16
CA TYR A 187 12.52 1.69 7.32
C TYR A 187 13.65 2.04 8.30
N LYS A 188 14.57 2.95 7.97
CA LYS A 188 15.79 3.22 8.77
C LYS A 188 16.21 4.70 8.87
N ALA A 189 15.34 5.67 8.54
CA ALA A 189 15.69 7.08 8.71
C ALA A 189 16.15 7.37 10.16
N ASP A 190 17.25 8.13 10.28
CA ASP A 190 17.88 8.55 11.55
C ASP A 190 18.48 7.45 12.44
N GLY A 191 18.83 6.29 11.86
CA GLY A 191 19.46 5.20 12.62
C GLY A 191 18.49 4.46 13.55
N GLN A 192 17.19 4.75 13.46
CA GLN A 192 16.13 3.98 14.08
C GLN A 192 15.67 2.91 13.09
N GLU A 193 15.83 1.63 13.44
CA GLU A 193 15.26 0.55 12.64
C GLU A 193 13.73 0.59 12.70
N MET A 194 13.08 0.07 11.66
CA MET A 194 11.65 -0.23 11.63
C MET A 194 11.23 -0.75 13.00
N LEU A 195 10.30 -0.04 13.64
CA LEU A 195 9.81 -0.45 14.94
C LEU A 195 8.99 -1.73 14.73
N ILE A 196 9.63 -2.87 15.01
CA ILE A 196 8.98 -4.17 15.12
C ILE A 196 8.10 -4.07 16.37
N SER A 197 6.79 -4.05 16.20
CA SER A 197 5.89 -3.81 17.33
C SER A 197 4.83 -4.90 17.53
N GLY A 198 4.90 -6.04 16.83
CA GLY A 198 4.04 -7.19 17.07
C GLY A 198 4.80 -8.52 17.05
N PRO A 199 4.20 -9.62 17.57
CA PRO A 199 4.80 -10.95 17.52
C PRO A 199 4.99 -11.39 16.07
N ASP A 200 6.20 -11.88 15.75
CA ASP A 200 6.55 -12.52 14.47
C ASP A 200 6.32 -11.67 13.20
N PHE A 201 6.42 -10.34 13.30
CA PHE A 201 6.34 -9.48 12.12
C PHE A 201 7.55 -9.64 11.19
N SER A 202 7.29 -9.78 9.88
CA SER A 202 8.30 -9.75 8.82
C SER A 202 7.86 -8.90 7.64
N LEU A 203 8.79 -8.14 7.06
CA LEU A 203 8.57 -7.41 5.79
C LEU A 203 8.28 -8.34 4.61
N ASP A 204 8.70 -9.60 4.68
CA ASP A 204 8.39 -10.59 3.65
C ASP A 204 6.90 -10.85 3.53
N HIS A 205 6.13 -10.59 4.59
CA HIS A 205 4.67 -10.65 4.52
C HIS A 205 4.10 -9.67 3.51
N PHE A 206 4.80 -8.59 3.13
CA PHE A 206 4.28 -7.54 2.24
C PHE A 206 4.88 -7.56 0.83
N ARG A 207 5.84 -8.46 0.57
CA ARG A 207 6.44 -8.63 -0.75
C ARG A 207 5.53 -9.52 -1.60
N VAL A 208 5.14 -9.04 -2.79
CA VAL A 208 4.67 -9.96 -3.84
C VAL A 208 5.95 -10.47 -4.50
N LEU A 209 6.25 -11.76 -4.30
CA LEU A 209 7.56 -12.27 -4.68
C LEU A 209 7.71 -12.18 -6.20
N ALA A 210 8.81 -11.59 -6.65
CA ALA A 210 9.29 -11.91 -7.99
C ALA A 210 9.85 -13.33 -7.96
N PRO A 211 9.70 -14.17 -9.01
CA PRO A 211 10.43 -15.43 -9.05
C PRO A 211 11.91 -15.11 -8.87
N ALA A 212 12.59 -15.98 -8.13
CA ALA A 212 14.02 -15.87 -7.89
C ALA A 212 14.75 -15.88 -9.24
N GLY A 213 15.01 -14.70 -9.81
CA GLY A 213 15.90 -14.54 -10.94
C GLY A 213 17.32 -14.61 -10.39
N GLN A 214 18.10 -15.58 -10.87
CA GLN A 214 19.55 -15.53 -10.74
C GLN A 214 20.01 -14.18 -11.33
N GLY A 215 20.35 -13.26 -10.44
CA GLY A 215 20.99 -11.99 -10.80
C GLY A 215 22.47 -12.21 -11.04
#